data_AF-A0A525CN04-F1
#
_entry.id   AF-A0A525CN04-F1
#
_cell.length_a   1.000
_cell.length_b   1.000
_cell.length_c   1.000
_cell.angle_alpha   90.00
_cell.angle_beta   90.00
_cell.angle_gamma   90.00
#
_symmetry.space_group_name_H-M   'P 1'
#
loop_
_entity.id
_entity.type
_entity.pdbx_description
1 polymer ?
#
loop_
_entity_poly.entity_id
_entity_poly.type
_entity_poly.pdbx_seq_one_letter_code
_entity_poly.pdbx_strand_id
1 'polypeptide(L)'
;MAENEDGQERSEEPTEKRKRESKEKGQVPRSRDLTTMLLLLGSAALLWIFGDFMLEGFEELFNWSFKLDRITLLDEKAPYIYLQKALKQGLMILSPVAIPLFFIALVSPGLLGGWTFSGEAMTPKPEKLSPLKGIKRMFGVKSLVELLKSIAKVLVVGAVSFFVFWIYKDDFFILSTEPLRVAIVHAGSMFFWAFFYISSALGIIAAIDVPFQLWQHNKEIKMTKQEIKDEYKETEGKPEVKGRIRQLQRQMAQARMMENVPEADVVVTNPTHFSVALKYDQLKMAAPIVVAKGTDLIAARIRELAQENEIPIFEAPPLARALYHTTEINDEVPAGLFVAVAQVLAYIFQLRGKNRYEQQSMAVPTIEIPEEFEQYTKQPEDAE
;
A
#
# COMPACT_ATOMS: atom_id res chain seq x y z
N MET A 1 -25.76 8.96 1.90
CA MET A 1 -25.92 8.01 0.80
C MET A 1 -25.90 8.85 -0.45
N ALA A 2 -24.74 8.93 -1.11
CA ALA A 2 -24.71 9.42 -2.49
C ALA A 2 -25.49 8.39 -3.31
N GLU A 3 -26.39 8.89 -4.15
CA GLU A 3 -27.22 8.07 -5.02
C GLU A 3 -26.32 7.16 -5.87
N ASN A 4 -26.70 5.88 -5.89
CA ASN A 4 -26.10 4.87 -6.73
C ASN A 4 -26.39 5.24 -8.19
N GLU A 5 -25.43 5.85 -8.90
CA GLU A 5 -25.54 6.06 -10.35
C GLU A 5 -25.51 4.73 -11.12
N ASP A 6 -24.98 3.66 -10.51
CA ASP A 6 -25.13 2.28 -10.96
C ASP A 6 -25.91 1.50 -9.90
N GLY A 7 -27.12 1.03 -10.21
CA GLY A 7 -28.00 0.28 -9.30
C GLY A 7 -27.45 -1.08 -8.80
N GLN A 8 -26.14 -1.29 -8.81
CA GLN A 8 -25.49 -2.45 -8.23
C GLN A 8 -25.24 -2.23 -6.73
N GLU A 9 -25.70 -3.18 -5.92
CA GLU A 9 -25.37 -3.20 -4.50
C GLU A 9 -23.88 -3.44 -4.29
N ARG A 10 -23.27 -2.64 -3.40
CA ARG A 10 -21.89 -2.81 -2.95
C ARG A 10 -21.80 -4.02 -2.02
N SER A 11 -21.55 -5.20 -2.58
CA SER A 11 -21.44 -6.46 -1.85
C SER A 11 -20.01 -6.84 -1.50
N GLU A 12 -19.06 -6.47 -2.35
CA GLU A 12 -17.68 -6.96 -2.30
C GLU A 12 -16.86 -6.24 -1.22
N GLU A 13 -15.93 -6.97 -0.62
CA GLU A 13 -15.03 -6.42 0.39
C GLU A 13 -14.04 -5.42 -0.24
N PRO A 14 -13.70 -4.33 0.48
CA PRO A 14 -12.78 -3.31 -0.02
C PRO A 14 -11.37 -3.87 -0.22
N THR A 15 -10.76 -3.54 -1.36
CA THR A 15 -9.34 -3.80 -1.62
C THR A 15 -8.42 -2.99 -0.70
N GLU A 16 -7.14 -3.36 -0.61
CA GLU A 16 -6.16 -2.61 0.18
C GLU A 16 -5.95 -1.17 -0.33
N LYS A 17 -6.00 -0.96 -1.65
CA LYS A 17 -5.96 0.40 -2.24
C LYS A 17 -7.18 1.21 -1.78
N ARG A 18 -8.40 0.64 -1.82
CA ARG A 18 -9.61 1.33 -1.34
C ARG A 18 -9.53 1.70 0.13
N LYS A 19 -9.02 0.80 0.99
CA LYS A 19 -8.79 1.09 2.41
C LYS A 19 -7.79 2.23 2.61
N ARG A 20 -6.71 2.27 1.82
CA ARG A 20 -5.71 3.34 1.86
C ARG A 20 -6.30 4.68 1.42
N GLU A 21 -7.04 4.72 0.32
CA GLU A 21 -7.71 5.93 -0.17
C GLU A 21 -8.73 6.46 0.86
N SER A 22 -9.47 5.56 1.52
CA SER A 22 -10.40 5.94 2.59
C SER A 22 -9.66 6.66 3.73
N LYS A 23 -8.52 6.11 4.16
CA LYS A 23 -7.63 6.72 5.17
C LYS A 23 -7.06 8.08 4.71
N GLU A 24 -6.59 8.18 3.47
CA GLU A 24 -6.05 9.42 2.89
C GLU A 24 -7.12 10.54 2.83
N LYS A 25 -8.37 10.17 2.58
CA LYS A 25 -9.54 11.07 2.63
C LYS A 25 -9.99 11.41 4.07
N GLY A 26 -9.30 10.89 5.08
CA GLY A 26 -9.62 11.07 6.50
C GLY A 26 -10.87 10.32 6.96
N GLN A 27 -11.33 9.33 6.19
CA GLN A 27 -12.44 8.47 6.57
C GLN A 27 -11.88 7.28 7.33
N VAL A 28 -11.98 7.35 8.66
CA VAL A 28 -11.56 6.28 9.56
C VAL A 28 -12.67 5.98 10.56
N PRO A 29 -12.82 4.71 11.02
CA PRO A 29 -13.79 4.38 12.04
C PRO A 29 -13.43 5.09 13.34
N ARG A 30 -14.43 5.69 13.99
CA ARG A 30 -14.28 6.35 15.30
C ARG A 30 -15.49 6.03 16.17
N SER A 31 -15.24 5.64 17.42
CA SER A 31 -16.28 5.47 18.44
C SER A 31 -16.12 6.59 19.46
N ARG A 32 -17.18 7.39 19.62
CA ARG A 32 -17.23 8.42 20.66
C ARG A 32 -17.36 7.79 22.04
N ASP A 33 -18.11 6.69 22.12
CA ASP A 33 -18.38 6.00 23.39
C ASP A 33 -17.11 5.35 23.94
N LEU A 34 -16.24 4.80 23.08
CA LEU A 34 -14.91 4.32 23.49
C LEU A 34 -14.06 5.44 24.11
N THR A 35 -14.02 6.61 23.48
CA THR A 35 -13.30 7.77 24.02
C THR A 35 -13.86 8.20 25.38
N THR A 36 -15.18 8.31 25.51
CA THR A 36 -15.84 8.67 26.77
C THR A 36 -15.58 7.63 27.87
N MET A 37 -15.66 6.34 27.54
CA MET A 37 -15.36 5.25 28.46
C MET A 37 -13.91 5.33 28.96
N LEU A 38 -12.93 5.45 28.04
CA LEU A 38 -11.52 5.54 28.41
C LEU A 38 -11.22 6.77 29.27
N LEU A 39 -11.88 7.90 29.00
CA LEU A 39 -11.72 9.11 29.80
C LEU A 39 -12.25 8.94 31.22
N LEU A 40 -13.44 8.36 31.38
CA LEU A 40 -14.07 8.23 32.69
C LEU A 40 -13.44 7.11 33.53
N LEU A 41 -13.16 5.95 32.93
CA LEU A 41 -12.41 4.88 33.61
C LEU A 41 -10.97 5.28 33.88
N GLY A 42 -10.33 5.99 32.94
CA GLY A 42 -9.00 6.58 33.14
C GLY A 42 -9.01 7.58 34.29
N SER A 43 -10.04 8.43 34.38
CA SER A 43 -10.22 9.37 35.49
C SER A 43 -10.38 8.62 36.81
N ALA A 44 -11.17 7.54 36.85
CA ALA A 44 -11.33 6.72 38.05
C ALA A 44 -9.99 6.13 38.48
N ALA A 45 -9.24 5.51 37.56
CA ALA A 45 -7.93 4.93 37.87
C ALA A 45 -6.92 5.99 38.35
N LEU A 46 -6.89 7.16 37.71
CA LEU A 46 -5.99 8.25 38.08
C LEU A 46 -6.37 8.87 39.42
N LEU A 47 -7.67 9.05 39.71
CA LEU A 47 -8.14 9.52 41.01
C LEU A 47 -7.88 8.50 42.12
N TRP A 48 -7.91 7.20 41.81
CA TRP A 48 -7.52 6.16 42.78
C TRP A 48 -6.02 6.24 43.12
N ILE A 49 -5.16 6.43 42.11
CA ILE A 49 -3.70 6.45 42.27
C ILE A 49 -3.21 7.76 42.90
N PHE A 50 -3.77 8.90 42.46
CA PHE A 50 -3.31 10.23 42.83
C PHE A 50 -4.25 10.97 43.78
N GLY A 51 -5.36 10.36 44.20
CA GLY A 51 -6.36 10.98 45.06
C GLY A 51 -5.80 11.47 46.38
N ASP A 52 -5.02 10.63 47.06
CA ASP A 52 -4.38 10.97 48.34
C ASP A 52 -3.41 12.15 48.19
N PHE A 53 -2.55 12.11 47.17
CA PHE A 53 -1.64 13.22 46.83
C PHE A 53 -2.42 14.52 46.58
N MET A 54 -3.55 14.44 45.88
CA MET A 54 -4.38 15.61 45.62
C MET A 54 -5.03 16.14 46.90
N LEU A 55 -5.57 15.26 47.75
CA LEU A 55 -6.19 15.62 49.02
C LEU A 55 -5.19 16.31 49.96
N GLU A 56 -4.00 15.72 50.13
CA GLU A 56 -2.92 16.32 50.93
C GLU A 56 -2.51 17.67 50.36
N GLY A 57 -2.31 17.76 49.03
CA GLY A 57 -1.94 19.02 48.38
C GLY A 57 -3.02 20.10 48.54
N PHE A 58 -4.30 19.75 48.43
CA PHE A 58 -5.39 20.69 48.69
C PHE A 58 -5.44 21.09 50.16
N GLU A 59 -5.27 20.16 51.10
CA GLU A 59 -5.22 20.46 52.52
C GLU A 59 -4.08 21.44 52.85
N GLU A 60 -2.88 21.23 52.31
CA GLU A 60 -1.74 22.14 52.46
C GLU A 60 -2.04 23.52 51.86
N LEU A 61 -2.62 23.55 50.65
CA LEU A 61 -2.95 24.79 49.97
C LEU A 61 -4.01 25.58 50.76
N PHE A 62 -5.06 24.93 51.27
CA PHE A 62 -6.09 25.56 52.08
C PHE A 62 -5.54 26.02 53.43
N ASN A 63 -4.77 25.19 54.13
CA ASN A 63 -4.12 25.58 55.38
C ASN A 63 -3.22 26.80 55.19
N TRP A 64 -2.45 26.84 54.09
CA TRP A 64 -1.60 27.99 53.78
C TRP A 64 -2.41 29.23 53.40
N SER A 65 -3.45 29.07 52.59
CA SER A 65 -4.26 30.20 52.09
C SER A 65 -5.12 30.83 53.17
N PHE A 66 -5.58 30.05 54.16
CA PHE A 66 -6.45 30.53 55.23
C PHE A 66 -5.73 30.90 56.52
N LYS A 67 -4.44 30.54 56.67
CA LYS A 67 -3.60 30.99 57.79
C LYS A 67 -2.82 32.24 57.40
N LEU A 68 -3.49 33.39 57.47
CA LEU A 68 -2.89 34.69 57.22
C LEU A 68 -2.42 35.33 58.53
N ASP A 69 -1.15 35.70 58.59
CA ASP A 69 -0.62 36.52 59.67
C ASP A 69 -0.85 38.01 59.39
N ARG A 70 -0.89 38.81 60.45
CA ARG A 70 -1.17 40.25 60.37
C ARG A 70 -0.13 41.01 59.53
N ILE A 71 1.12 40.55 59.50
CA ILE A 71 2.20 41.21 58.75
C ILE A 71 1.97 41.01 57.26
N THR A 72 1.63 39.80 56.83
CA THR A 72 1.24 39.50 55.44
C THR A 72 0.01 40.29 54.98
N LEU A 73 -0.99 40.48 55.84
CA LEU A 73 -2.20 41.25 55.47
C LEU A 73 -1.92 42.74 55.18
N LEU A 74 -0.86 43.29 55.74
CA LEU A 74 -0.47 44.68 55.56
C LEU A 74 0.52 44.88 54.40
N ASP A 75 1.00 43.81 53.78
CA ASP A 75 1.88 43.86 52.61
C ASP A 75 1.04 43.97 51.32
N GLU A 76 1.21 45.07 50.60
CA GLU A 76 0.55 45.34 49.32
C GLU A 76 0.85 44.27 48.24
N LYS A 77 1.99 43.57 48.35
CA LYS A 77 2.39 42.51 47.42
C LYS A 77 1.82 41.14 47.77
N ALA A 78 1.34 40.95 49.00
CA ALA A 78 0.87 39.65 49.48
C ALA A 78 -0.24 39.03 48.60
N PRO A 79 -1.27 39.76 48.15
CA PRO A 79 -2.31 39.17 47.29
C PRO A 79 -1.75 38.55 46.00
N TYR A 80 -0.77 39.21 45.38
CA TYR A 80 -0.13 38.70 44.16
C TYR A 80 0.72 37.46 44.44
N ILE A 81 1.51 37.46 45.51
CA ILE A 81 2.34 36.31 45.90
C ILE A 81 1.45 35.10 46.23
N TYR A 82 0.33 35.32 46.92
CA TYR A 82 -0.64 34.28 47.24
C TYR A 82 -1.33 33.72 46.00
N LEU A 83 -1.74 34.59 45.07
CA LEU A 83 -2.31 34.15 43.80
C LEU A 83 -1.30 33.30 42.99
N GLN A 84 -0.05 33.75 42.88
CA GLN A 84 0.99 33.01 42.17
C GLN A 84 1.24 31.63 42.78
N LYS A 85 1.39 31.56 44.11
CA LYS A 85 1.61 30.27 44.79
C LYS A 85 0.39 29.37 44.66
N ALA A 86 -0.82 29.90 44.83
CA ALA A 86 -2.06 29.13 44.69
C ALA A 86 -2.23 28.58 43.27
N LEU A 87 -1.95 29.38 42.23
CA LEU A 87 -1.97 28.92 40.85
C LEU A 87 -0.91 27.83 40.59
N LYS A 88 0.34 28.06 41.03
CA LYS A 88 1.43 27.10 40.83
C LYS A 88 1.13 25.77 41.54
N GLN A 89 0.74 25.83 42.81
CA GLN A 89 0.45 24.64 43.61
C GLN A 89 -0.82 23.95 43.12
N GLY A 90 -1.89 24.69 42.77
CA GLY A 90 -3.09 24.12 42.17
C GLY A 90 -2.82 23.40 40.85
N LEU A 91 -2.00 23.98 39.97
CA LEU A 91 -1.58 23.31 38.73
C LEU A 91 -0.75 22.06 39.02
N MET A 92 0.18 22.12 39.99
CA MET A 92 0.98 20.96 40.40
C MET A 92 0.09 19.83 40.95
N ILE A 93 -0.90 20.16 41.79
CA ILE A 93 -1.88 19.21 42.35
C ILE A 93 -2.69 18.52 41.26
N LEU A 94 -3.18 19.28 40.27
CA LEU A 94 -4.03 18.74 39.20
C LEU A 94 -3.24 18.01 38.12
N SER A 95 -1.96 18.34 37.93
CA SER A 95 -1.14 17.83 36.83
C SER A 95 -1.07 16.29 36.69
N PRO A 96 -0.99 15.49 37.78
CA PRO A 96 -0.91 14.03 37.67
C PRO A 96 -2.17 13.38 37.10
N VAL A 97 -3.33 14.06 37.19
CA VAL A 97 -4.59 13.59 36.58
C VAL A 97 -4.83 14.27 35.24
N ALA A 98 -4.62 15.58 35.16
CA ALA A 98 -4.91 16.37 33.96
C ALA A 98 -4.02 15.99 32.76
N ILE A 99 -2.72 15.77 32.98
CA ILE A 99 -1.78 15.43 31.90
C ILE A 99 -2.12 14.06 31.28
N PRO A 100 -2.27 12.97 32.06
CA PRO A 100 -2.65 11.69 31.48
C PRO A 100 -4.04 11.71 30.82
N LEU A 101 -5.02 12.41 31.39
CA LEU A 101 -6.34 12.56 30.76
C LEU A 101 -6.27 13.32 29.43
N PHE A 102 -5.40 14.33 29.32
CA PHE A 102 -5.14 14.99 28.04
C PHE A 102 -4.62 13.99 27.00
N PHE A 103 -3.67 13.13 27.37
CA PHE A 103 -3.17 12.09 26.47
C PHE A 103 -4.24 11.05 26.13
N ILE A 104 -5.07 10.64 27.08
CA ILE A 104 -6.22 9.75 26.81
C ILE A 104 -7.20 10.41 25.83
N ALA A 105 -7.54 11.68 26.03
CA ALA A 105 -8.40 12.45 25.13
C ALA A 105 -7.79 12.56 23.72
N LEU A 106 -6.48 12.74 23.63
CA LEU A 106 -5.75 12.88 22.38
C LEU A 106 -5.66 11.56 21.62
N VAL A 107 -5.29 10.47 22.31
CA VAL A 107 -5.00 9.16 21.69
C VAL A 107 -6.26 8.35 21.43
N SER A 108 -7.26 8.41 22.31
CA SER A 108 -8.44 7.54 22.24
C SER A 108 -9.20 7.57 20.90
N PRO A 109 -9.39 8.71 20.21
CA PRO A 109 -10.10 8.72 18.93
C PRO A 109 -9.36 7.96 17.82
N GLY A 110 -8.03 7.83 17.95
CA GLY A 110 -7.17 7.13 17.00
C GLY A 110 -7.01 5.63 17.27
N LEU A 111 -7.49 5.09 18.40
CA LEU A 111 -7.32 3.68 18.76
C LEU A 111 -8.08 2.72 17.81
N LEU A 112 -9.17 3.19 17.21
CA LEU A 112 -9.99 2.39 16.29
C LEU A 112 -9.46 2.35 14.87
N GLY A 113 -9.33 3.53 14.26
CA GLY A 113 -9.00 3.68 12.85
C GLY A 113 -7.56 4.06 12.54
N GLY A 114 -6.75 4.28 13.58
CA GLY A 114 -5.42 4.88 13.48
C GLY A 114 -5.46 6.40 13.34
N TRP A 115 -4.26 6.98 13.31
CA TRP A 115 -4.08 8.40 13.07
C TRP A 115 -3.89 8.66 11.57
N THR A 116 -4.78 9.46 10.98
CA THR A 116 -4.71 9.86 9.58
C THR A 116 -4.69 11.38 9.48
N PHE A 117 -3.67 11.92 8.84
CA PHE A 117 -3.61 13.33 8.50
C PHE A 117 -4.12 13.51 7.06
N SER A 118 -5.24 14.21 6.89
CA SER A 118 -5.86 14.43 5.58
C SER A 118 -6.02 15.94 5.35
N GLY A 119 -5.18 16.49 4.46
CA GLY A 119 -5.33 17.87 4.01
C GLY A 119 -6.68 18.10 3.34
N GLU A 120 -7.21 17.09 2.62
CA GLU A 120 -8.51 17.15 1.97
C GLU A 120 -9.66 17.26 2.99
N ALA A 121 -9.57 16.58 4.13
CA ALA A 121 -10.58 16.67 5.18
C ALA A 121 -10.67 18.07 5.83
N MET A 122 -9.56 18.83 5.82
CA MET A 122 -9.47 20.21 6.32
C MET A 122 -9.98 21.26 5.32
N THR A 123 -10.20 20.89 4.05
CA THR A 123 -10.69 21.84 3.06
C THR A 123 -12.16 22.22 3.32
N PRO A 124 -12.52 23.52 3.21
CA PRO A 124 -13.91 23.94 3.33
C PRO A 124 -14.69 23.43 2.13
N LYS A 125 -15.60 22.47 2.36
CA LYS A 125 -16.49 21.92 1.33
C LYS A 125 -17.86 22.60 1.45
N PRO A 126 -18.30 23.45 0.50
CA PRO A 126 -19.57 24.18 0.57
C PRO A 126 -20.77 23.26 0.77
N GLU A 127 -20.70 22.04 0.26
CA GLU A 127 -21.72 21.01 0.45
C GLU A 127 -21.96 20.63 1.91
N LYS A 128 -20.94 20.73 2.79
CA LYS A 128 -21.08 20.47 4.22
C LYS A 128 -21.81 21.61 4.96
N LEU A 129 -21.93 22.79 4.34
CA LEU A 129 -22.61 23.98 4.88
C LEU A 129 -24.08 24.08 4.44
N SER A 130 -24.56 23.22 3.55
CA SER A 130 -25.94 23.25 3.07
C SER A 130 -26.94 22.89 4.18
N PRO A 131 -27.88 23.80 4.56
CA PRO A 131 -28.88 23.54 5.59
C PRO A 131 -29.80 22.38 5.21
N LEU A 132 -30.16 22.27 3.93
CA LEU A 132 -31.09 21.28 3.42
C LEU A 132 -30.49 19.85 3.47
N LYS A 133 -29.21 19.69 3.10
CA LYS A 133 -28.46 18.43 3.30
C LYS A 133 -28.30 18.13 4.79
N GLY A 134 -28.13 19.15 5.64
CA GLY A 134 -28.08 19.03 7.10
C GLY A 134 -29.35 18.43 7.69
N ILE A 135 -30.53 18.95 7.32
CA ILE A 135 -31.84 18.45 7.77
C ILE A 135 -32.04 17.01 7.30
N LYS A 136 -31.77 16.69 6.03
CA LYS A 136 -31.87 15.30 5.52
C LYS A 136 -30.96 14.34 6.30
N ARG A 137 -29.78 14.80 6.73
CA ARG A 137 -28.88 14.02 7.59
C ARG A 137 -29.43 13.86 9.00
N MET A 138 -30.08 14.88 9.57
CA MET A 138 -30.68 14.82 10.91
C MET A 138 -31.90 13.89 10.98
N PHE A 139 -32.71 13.80 9.94
CA PHE A 139 -33.92 12.95 9.90
C PHE A 139 -33.75 11.64 9.11
N GLY A 140 -32.50 11.22 8.85
CA GLY A 140 -32.23 9.96 8.15
C GLY A 140 -32.25 8.73 9.07
N VAL A 141 -32.28 7.53 8.48
CA VAL A 141 -32.21 6.23 9.19
C VAL A 141 -31.00 6.16 10.14
N LYS A 142 -29.86 6.74 9.75
CA LYS A 142 -28.65 6.80 10.59
C LYS A 142 -28.93 7.55 11.91
N SER A 143 -29.68 8.65 11.88
CA SER A 143 -30.02 9.39 13.08
C SER A 143 -31.01 8.66 13.98
N LEU A 144 -31.96 7.91 13.41
CA LEU A 144 -32.87 7.07 14.19
C LEU A 144 -32.09 5.98 14.94
N VAL A 145 -31.12 5.34 14.28
CA VAL A 145 -30.24 4.35 14.92
C VAL A 145 -29.41 5.00 16.03
N GLU A 146 -28.84 6.19 15.81
CA GLU A 146 -28.10 6.93 16.84
C GLU A 146 -29.00 7.36 18.02
N LEU A 147 -30.26 7.72 17.76
CA LEU A 147 -31.25 8.02 18.81
C LEU A 147 -31.53 6.78 19.66
N LEU A 148 -31.81 5.63 19.03
CA LEU A 148 -32.04 4.37 19.74
C LEU A 148 -30.83 3.97 20.59
N LYS A 149 -29.61 4.10 20.04
CA LYS A 149 -28.38 3.89 20.82
C LYS A 149 -28.32 4.85 22.01
N SER A 150 -28.65 6.12 21.82
CA SER A 150 -28.60 7.12 22.90
C SER A 150 -29.61 6.81 24.02
N ILE A 151 -30.83 6.39 23.68
CA ILE A 151 -31.83 5.95 24.66
C ILE A 151 -31.32 4.70 25.41
N ALA A 152 -30.79 3.71 24.69
CA ALA A 152 -30.21 2.52 25.30
C ALA A 152 -29.07 2.87 26.27
N LYS A 153 -28.19 3.82 25.92
CA LYS A 153 -27.13 4.32 26.82
C LYS A 153 -27.69 4.90 28.10
N VAL A 154 -28.70 5.77 28.00
CA VAL A 154 -29.35 6.39 29.16
C VAL A 154 -29.99 5.32 30.05
N LEU A 155 -30.63 4.32 29.46
CA LEU A 155 -31.22 3.21 30.21
C LEU A 155 -30.15 2.38 30.93
N VAL A 156 -29.04 2.06 30.27
CA VAL A 156 -27.93 1.28 30.87
C VAL A 156 -27.29 2.08 32.01
N VAL A 157 -26.92 3.33 31.78
CA VAL A 157 -26.31 4.19 32.81
C VAL A 157 -27.29 4.44 33.96
N GLY A 158 -28.57 4.69 33.64
CA GLY A 158 -29.63 4.89 34.62
C GLY A 158 -29.90 3.67 35.48
N ALA A 159 -29.94 2.47 34.87
CA ALA A 159 -30.09 1.21 35.60
C ALA A 159 -28.90 0.96 36.54
N VAL A 160 -27.67 1.12 36.05
CA VAL A 160 -26.47 0.96 36.90
C VAL A 160 -26.47 1.98 38.04
N SER A 161 -26.77 3.25 37.74
CA SER A 161 -26.86 4.31 38.76
C SER A 161 -27.92 4.00 39.82
N PHE A 162 -29.08 3.47 39.40
CA PHE A 162 -30.14 3.05 40.30
C PHE A 162 -29.70 1.89 41.20
N PHE A 163 -29.05 0.86 40.65
CA PHE A 163 -28.54 -0.27 41.44
C PHE A 163 -27.44 0.15 42.41
N VAL A 164 -26.51 1.01 41.97
CA VAL A 164 -25.47 1.58 42.84
C VAL A 164 -26.12 2.33 44.00
N PHE A 165 -27.07 3.22 43.72
CA PHE A 165 -27.80 3.92 44.79
C PHE A 165 -28.52 2.94 45.72
N TRP A 166 -29.20 1.93 45.17
CA TRP A 166 -29.92 0.94 45.95
C TRP A 166 -29.01 0.16 46.91
N ILE A 167 -27.79 -0.17 46.48
CA ILE A 167 -26.79 -0.88 47.29
C ILE A 167 -26.23 0.04 48.38
N TYR A 168 -25.89 1.29 48.04
CA TYR A 168 -25.23 2.23 48.97
C TYR A 168 -26.20 3.11 49.78
N LYS A 169 -27.52 2.98 49.61
CA LYS A 169 -28.51 3.84 50.29
C LYS A 169 -28.37 3.79 51.82
N ASP A 170 -28.07 2.63 52.39
CA ASP A 170 -28.00 2.45 53.84
C ASP A 170 -26.72 3.07 54.39
N ASP A 171 -25.59 2.85 53.71
CA ASP A 171 -24.32 3.53 54.00
C ASP A 171 -24.48 5.06 53.96
N PHE A 172 -25.21 5.57 52.96
CA PHE A 172 -25.54 7.00 52.84
C PHE A 172 -26.30 7.57 54.04
N PHE A 173 -27.22 6.80 54.66
CA PHE A 173 -27.89 7.25 55.88
C PHE A 173 -26.97 7.18 57.11
N ILE A 174 -26.12 6.16 57.20
CA ILE A 174 -25.18 5.94 58.31
C ILE A 174 -24.17 7.08 58.43
N LEU A 175 -23.75 7.66 57.30
CA LEU A 175 -22.88 8.84 57.22
C LEU A 175 -23.31 10.01 58.14
N SER A 176 -24.61 10.19 58.37
CA SER A 176 -25.12 11.26 59.26
C SER A 176 -24.86 11.01 60.75
N THR A 177 -24.55 9.78 61.12
CA THR A 177 -24.32 9.33 62.50
C THR A 177 -22.86 9.04 62.81
N GLU A 178 -22.00 9.02 61.79
CA GLU A 178 -20.57 8.77 61.93
C GLU A 178 -19.82 10.03 62.43
N PRO A 179 -18.69 9.86 63.16
CA PRO A 179 -17.78 10.96 63.43
C PRO A 179 -17.30 11.62 62.14
N LEU A 180 -17.21 12.95 62.12
CA LEU A 180 -16.93 13.75 60.90
C LEU A 180 -15.77 13.23 60.04
N ARG A 181 -14.63 12.89 60.65
CA ARG A 181 -13.45 12.41 59.91
C ARG A 181 -13.70 11.04 59.26
N VAL A 182 -14.42 10.15 59.95
CA VAL A 182 -14.79 8.83 59.42
C VAL A 182 -15.80 8.99 58.29
N ALA A 183 -16.82 9.84 58.49
CA ALA A 183 -17.82 10.16 57.49
C ALA A 183 -17.20 10.70 56.19
N ILE A 184 -16.19 11.57 56.26
CA ILE A 184 -15.53 12.11 55.06
C ILE A 184 -14.82 11.00 54.26
N VAL A 185 -14.08 10.12 54.94
CA VAL A 185 -13.37 9.00 54.29
C VAL A 185 -14.35 8.01 53.70
N HIS A 186 -15.41 7.66 54.44
CA HIS A 186 -16.46 6.76 53.98
C HIS A 186 -17.20 7.35 52.77
N ALA A 187 -17.58 8.63 52.82
CA ALA A 187 -18.18 9.33 51.69
C ALA A 187 -17.27 9.31 50.45
N GLY A 188 -15.98 9.60 50.62
CA GLY A 188 -15.00 9.59 49.53
C GLY A 188 -14.91 8.22 48.86
N SER A 189 -14.86 7.14 49.64
CA SER A 189 -14.88 5.76 49.13
C SER A 189 -16.18 5.45 48.40
N MET A 190 -17.33 5.83 48.97
CA MET A 190 -18.64 5.62 48.36
C MET A 190 -18.76 6.36 47.01
N PHE A 191 -18.32 7.63 46.95
CA PHE A 191 -18.28 8.42 45.72
C PHE A 191 -17.36 7.80 44.67
N PHE A 192 -16.18 7.31 45.08
CA PHE A 192 -15.25 6.65 44.18
C PHE A 192 -15.87 5.40 43.56
N TRP A 193 -16.42 4.49 44.38
CA TRP A 193 -17.01 3.26 43.89
C TRP A 193 -18.25 3.51 43.04
N ALA A 194 -19.10 4.47 43.43
CA ALA A 194 -20.23 4.87 42.62
C ALA A 194 -19.78 5.41 41.25
N PHE A 195 -18.79 6.30 41.22
CA PHE A 195 -18.21 6.81 39.98
C PHE A 195 -17.61 5.71 39.12
N PHE A 196 -16.87 4.77 39.72
CA PHE A 196 -16.27 3.64 39.03
C PHE A 196 -17.31 2.71 38.40
N TYR A 197 -18.36 2.32 39.15
CA TYR A 197 -19.42 1.44 38.64
C TYR A 197 -20.23 2.10 37.52
N ILE A 198 -20.61 3.37 37.70
CA ILE A 198 -21.34 4.13 36.68
C ILE A 198 -20.47 4.31 35.43
N SER A 199 -19.19 4.62 35.57
CA SER A 199 -18.25 4.72 34.45
C SER A 199 -18.05 3.38 33.74
N SER A 200 -18.04 2.27 34.49
CA SER A 200 -17.92 0.91 33.94
C SER A 200 -19.13 0.52 33.08
N ALA A 201 -20.30 1.12 33.31
CA ALA A 201 -21.48 0.94 32.45
C ALA A 201 -21.21 1.38 31.00
N LEU A 202 -20.36 2.40 30.80
CA LEU A 202 -19.92 2.82 29.47
C LEU A 202 -19.02 1.79 28.80
N GLY A 203 -18.40 0.90 29.56
CA GLY A 203 -17.68 -0.26 29.02
C GLY A 203 -18.59 -1.20 28.23
N ILE A 204 -19.79 -1.45 28.76
CA ILE A 204 -20.81 -2.26 28.07
C ILE A 204 -21.25 -1.57 26.78
N ILE A 205 -21.47 -0.26 26.83
CA ILE A 205 -21.86 0.54 25.67
C ILE A 205 -20.75 0.53 24.60
N ALA A 206 -19.50 0.76 25.00
CA ALA A 206 -18.36 0.76 24.09
C ALA A 206 -18.12 -0.63 23.49
N ALA A 207 -18.34 -1.72 24.24
CA ALA A 207 -18.23 -3.08 23.75
C ALA A 207 -19.20 -3.39 22.59
N ILE A 208 -20.34 -2.70 22.53
CA ILE A 208 -21.32 -2.82 21.43
C ILE A 208 -21.03 -1.79 20.32
N ASP A 209 -20.76 -0.54 20.69
CA ASP A 209 -20.54 0.54 19.71
C ASP A 209 -19.26 0.29 18.89
N VAL A 210 -18.17 -0.19 19.49
CA VAL A 210 -16.91 -0.44 18.78
C VAL A 210 -17.05 -1.41 17.60
N PRO A 211 -17.55 -2.65 17.77
CA PRO A 211 -17.81 -3.56 16.65
C PRO A 211 -18.79 -2.99 15.63
N PHE A 212 -19.83 -2.28 16.10
CA PHE A 212 -20.81 -1.65 15.22
C PHE A 212 -20.18 -0.58 14.33
N GLN A 213 -19.31 0.29 14.87
CA GLN A 213 -18.62 1.32 14.10
C GLN A 213 -17.63 0.71 13.10
N LEU A 214 -16.93 -0.37 13.46
CA LEU A 214 -16.04 -1.10 12.55
C LEU A 214 -16.83 -1.71 11.39
N TRP A 215 -17.93 -2.41 11.68
CA TRP A 215 -18.80 -2.99 10.68
C TRP A 215 -19.42 -1.92 9.77
N GLN A 216 -19.93 -0.82 10.36
CA GLN A 216 -20.51 0.27 9.60
C GLN A 216 -19.50 0.93 8.67
N HIS A 217 -18.29 1.20 9.17
CA HIS A 217 -17.22 1.75 8.33
C HIS A 217 -16.86 0.81 7.18
N ASN A 218 -16.68 -0.49 7.46
CA ASN A 218 -16.40 -1.47 6.42
C ASN A 218 -17.53 -1.52 5.36
N LYS A 219 -18.79 -1.47 5.81
CA LYS A 219 -19.97 -1.39 4.93
C LYS A 219 -19.98 -0.12 4.08
N GLU A 220 -19.55 1.02 4.61
CA GLU A 220 -19.49 2.29 3.87
C GLU A 220 -18.41 2.27 2.77
N ILE A 221 -17.34 1.49 2.93
CA ILE A 221 -16.24 1.37 1.95
C ILE A 221 -16.33 0.15 1.03
N LYS A 222 -17.36 -0.70 1.17
CA LYS A 222 -17.62 -1.83 0.27
C LYS A 222 -17.64 -1.40 -1.20
N MET A 223 -17.30 -2.34 -2.06
CA MET A 223 -17.16 -2.10 -3.49
C MET A 223 -18.19 -2.90 -4.29
N THR A 224 -18.49 -2.43 -5.50
CA THR A 224 -19.20 -3.25 -6.49
C THR A 224 -18.20 -4.16 -7.23
N LYS A 225 -18.70 -5.24 -7.85
CA LYS A 225 -17.87 -6.08 -8.72
C LYS A 225 -17.24 -5.30 -9.86
N GLN A 226 -17.91 -4.27 -10.35
CA GLN A 226 -17.41 -3.41 -11.41
C GLN A 226 -16.27 -2.52 -10.91
N GLU A 227 -16.44 -1.86 -9.76
CA GLU A 227 -15.40 -1.04 -9.12
C GLU A 227 -14.11 -1.85 -8.89
N ILE A 228 -14.21 -3.11 -8.44
CA ILE A 228 -13.04 -3.99 -8.27
C ILE A 228 -12.36 -4.28 -9.62
N LYS A 229 -13.13 -4.64 -10.65
CA LYS A 229 -12.56 -4.92 -11.99
C LYS A 229 -11.84 -3.70 -12.55
N ASP A 230 -12.41 -2.51 -12.36
CA ASP A 230 -11.81 -1.28 -12.87
C ASP A 230 -10.55 -0.92 -12.07
N GLU A 231 -10.53 -1.14 -10.76
CA GLU A 231 -9.32 -0.99 -9.95
C GLU A 231 -8.19 -1.95 -10.36
N TYR A 232 -8.52 -3.21 -10.69
CA TYR A 232 -7.57 -4.17 -11.24
C TYR A 232 -7.01 -3.69 -12.58
N LYS A 233 -7.85 -3.13 -13.47
CA LYS A 233 -7.40 -2.58 -14.76
C LYS A 233 -6.48 -1.37 -14.59
N GLU A 234 -6.74 -0.51 -13.62
CA GLU A 234 -5.87 0.65 -13.31
C GLU A 234 -4.51 0.21 -12.78
N THR A 235 -4.49 -0.81 -11.92
CA THR A 235 -3.27 -1.24 -11.23
C THR A 235 -2.40 -2.14 -12.12
N GLU A 236 -3.01 -3.08 -12.85
CA GLU A 236 -2.28 -4.02 -13.71
C GLU A 236 -2.18 -3.59 -15.18
N GLY A 237 -2.93 -2.57 -15.60
CA GLY A 237 -3.08 -2.20 -17.00
C GLY A 237 -3.98 -3.17 -17.76
N LYS A 238 -4.55 -2.69 -18.88
CA LYS A 238 -5.43 -3.52 -19.72
C LYS A 238 -4.62 -4.66 -20.37
N PRO A 239 -5.13 -5.91 -20.40
CA PRO A 239 -4.47 -7.03 -21.06
C PRO A 239 -4.12 -6.73 -22.52
N GLU A 240 -5.00 -6.02 -23.23
CA GLU A 240 -4.79 -5.56 -24.60
C GLU A 240 -3.56 -4.65 -24.75
N VAL A 241 -3.33 -3.76 -23.78
CA VAL A 241 -2.18 -2.85 -23.77
C VAL A 241 -0.89 -3.63 -23.50
N LYS A 242 -0.90 -4.56 -22.53
CA LYS A 242 0.24 -5.48 -22.31
C LYS A 242 0.56 -6.31 -23.55
N GLY A 243 -0.46 -6.83 -24.24
CA GLY A 243 -0.31 -7.56 -25.49
C GLY A 243 0.30 -6.69 -26.60
N ARG A 244 -0.20 -5.47 -26.77
CA ARG A 244 0.30 -4.52 -27.77
C ARG A 244 1.75 -4.11 -27.51
N ILE A 245 2.13 -3.90 -26.25
CA ILE A 245 3.52 -3.61 -25.87
C ILE A 245 4.45 -4.76 -26.28
N ARG A 246 4.07 -6.01 -25.99
CA ARG A 246 4.86 -7.19 -26.41
C ARG A 246 4.99 -7.30 -27.93
N GLN A 247 3.93 -7.00 -28.68
CA GLN A 247 3.98 -6.99 -30.15
C GLN A 247 4.95 -5.92 -30.68
N LEU A 248 4.87 -4.70 -30.15
CA LEU A 248 5.77 -3.61 -30.54
C LEU A 248 7.23 -3.92 -30.19
N GLN A 249 7.48 -4.52 -29.02
CA GLN A 249 8.82 -4.97 -28.63
C GLN A 249 9.39 -5.99 -29.63
N ARG A 250 8.60 -6.97 -30.08
CA ARG A 250 9.02 -7.94 -31.11
C ARG A 250 9.32 -7.27 -32.45
N GLN A 251 8.47 -6.33 -32.89
CA GLN A 251 8.67 -5.59 -34.13
C GLN A 251 9.95 -4.74 -34.11
N MET A 252 10.22 -4.05 -33.00
CA MET A 252 11.46 -3.26 -32.85
C MET A 252 12.70 -4.15 -32.83
N ALA A 253 12.64 -5.31 -32.18
CA ALA A 253 13.75 -6.28 -32.18
C ALA A 253 14.03 -6.80 -33.59
N GLN A 254 12.98 -7.15 -34.36
CA GLN A 254 13.12 -7.57 -35.75
C GLN A 254 13.67 -6.47 -36.65
N ALA A 255 13.22 -5.22 -36.47
CA ALA A 255 13.72 -4.08 -37.25
C ALA A 255 15.22 -3.85 -37.01
N ARG A 256 15.67 -3.87 -35.75
CA ARG A 256 17.10 -3.76 -35.40
C ARG A 256 17.93 -4.90 -35.95
N MET A 257 17.40 -6.13 -35.91
CA MET A 257 18.07 -7.28 -36.52
C MET A 257 18.25 -7.09 -38.03
N MET A 258 17.24 -6.57 -38.73
CA MET A 258 17.35 -6.30 -40.17
C MET A 258 18.32 -5.16 -40.49
N GLU A 259 18.42 -4.14 -39.64
CA GLU A 259 19.38 -3.04 -39.78
C GLU A 259 20.84 -3.50 -39.72
N ASN A 260 21.12 -4.63 -39.05
CA ASN A 260 22.46 -5.20 -38.94
C ASN A 260 22.85 -6.11 -40.13
N VAL A 261 21.89 -6.52 -40.98
CA VAL A 261 22.16 -7.40 -42.12
C VAL A 261 23.16 -6.78 -43.11
N PRO A 262 23.09 -5.47 -43.48
CA PRO A 262 24.07 -4.83 -44.35
C PRO A 262 25.52 -4.88 -43.85
N GLU A 263 25.75 -5.11 -42.55
CA GLU A 263 27.09 -5.24 -41.98
C GLU A 263 27.66 -6.67 -42.04
N ALA A 264 26.90 -7.63 -42.56
CA ALA A 264 27.32 -9.02 -42.65
C ALA A 264 28.33 -9.24 -43.78
N ASP A 265 29.27 -10.15 -43.54
CA ASP A 265 30.26 -10.56 -44.54
C ASP A 265 29.72 -11.67 -45.46
N VAL A 266 28.84 -12.52 -44.94
CA VAL A 266 28.19 -13.61 -45.67
C VAL A 266 26.84 -13.96 -45.07
N VAL A 267 25.89 -14.37 -45.92
CA VAL A 267 24.63 -14.99 -45.48
C VAL A 267 24.64 -16.47 -45.84
N VAL A 268 24.57 -17.34 -44.84
CA VAL A 268 24.45 -18.79 -45.00
C VAL A 268 22.98 -19.17 -45.03
N THR A 269 22.54 -19.86 -46.08
CA THR A 269 21.12 -20.14 -46.28
C THR A 269 20.80 -21.62 -46.49
N ASN A 270 19.65 -22.03 -45.98
CA ASN A 270 18.87 -23.17 -46.44
C ASN A 270 17.74 -22.58 -47.32
N PRO A 271 17.73 -22.81 -48.65
CA PRO A 271 17.03 -21.99 -49.65
C PRO A 271 15.62 -21.51 -49.30
N THR A 272 14.81 -22.35 -48.65
CA THR A 272 13.42 -22.04 -48.34
C THR A 272 13.16 -21.73 -46.87
N HIS A 273 14.04 -22.16 -45.94
CA HIS A 273 13.67 -22.23 -44.52
C HIS A 273 14.53 -21.42 -43.57
N PHE A 274 15.84 -21.27 -43.79
CA PHE A 274 16.72 -20.61 -42.82
C PHE A 274 17.70 -19.67 -43.52
N SER A 275 17.96 -18.52 -42.91
CA SER A 275 19.05 -17.65 -43.33
C SER A 275 19.72 -17.06 -42.10
N VAL A 276 21.05 -17.17 -42.05
CA VAL A 276 21.89 -16.69 -40.96
C VAL A 276 22.98 -15.79 -41.54
N ALA A 277 22.99 -14.53 -41.12
CA ALA A 277 23.97 -13.54 -41.53
C ALA A 277 25.12 -13.51 -40.52
N LEU A 278 26.35 -13.64 -41.01
CA LEU A 278 27.57 -13.72 -40.22
C LEU A 278 28.46 -12.52 -40.50
N LYS A 279 29.09 -11.99 -39.45
CA LYS A 279 30.08 -10.92 -39.53
C LYS A 279 31.39 -11.38 -38.89
N TYR A 280 32.52 -11.09 -39.51
CA TYR A 280 33.83 -11.47 -39.01
C TYR A 280 34.92 -10.46 -39.36
N ASP A 281 35.46 -9.80 -38.34
CA ASP A 281 36.64 -8.94 -38.46
C ASP A 281 37.90 -9.70 -38.01
N GLN A 282 38.75 -10.06 -38.98
CA GLN A 282 39.98 -10.83 -38.76
C GLN A 282 40.97 -10.17 -37.79
N LEU A 283 40.89 -8.86 -37.58
CA LEU A 283 41.82 -8.12 -36.72
C LEU A 283 41.30 -7.96 -35.29
N LYS A 284 40.00 -8.17 -35.05
CA LYS A 284 39.34 -7.80 -33.79
C LYS A 284 38.51 -8.91 -33.16
N MET A 285 38.09 -9.92 -33.93
CA MET A 285 37.16 -10.95 -33.48
C MET A 285 37.86 -12.30 -33.37
N ALA A 286 37.68 -12.98 -32.23
CA ALA A 286 38.15 -14.34 -32.02
C ALA A 286 37.34 -15.36 -32.84
N ALA A 287 36.07 -15.05 -33.10
CA ALA A 287 35.12 -15.87 -33.82
C ALA A 287 34.11 -15.02 -34.61
N PRO A 288 33.54 -15.54 -35.71
CA PRO A 288 32.42 -14.91 -36.39
C PRO A 288 31.20 -14.79 -35.47
N ILE A 289 30.47 -13.68 -35.60
CA ILE A 289 29.23 -13.42 -34.84
C ILE A 289 28.00 -13.51 -35.75
N VAL A 290 26.88 -13.96 -35.20
CA VAL A 290 25.59 -13.96 -35.91
C VAL A 290 24.93 -12.59 -35.77
N VAL A 291 24.83 -11.82 -36.85
CA VAL A 291 24.23 -10.47 -36.81
C VAL A 291 22.74 -10.46 -37.12
N ALA A 292 22.24 -11.48 -37.83
CA ALA A 292 20.82 -11.73 -38.05
C ALA A 292 20.57 -13.22 -38.29
N LYS A 293 19.44 -13.75 -37.80
CA LYS A 293 18.96 -15.09 -38.15
C LYS A 293 17.45 -15.09 -38.29
N GLY A 294 16.92 -15.89 -39.20
CA GLY A 294 15.48 -15.96 -39.42
C GLY A 294 15.05 -17.27 -40.07
N THR A 295 13.76 -17.56 -39.93
CA THR A 295 13.06 -18.64 -40.63
C THR A 295 12.05 -18.10 -41.64
N ASP A 296 11.75 -18.89 -42.65
CA ASP A 296 10.68 -18.67 -43.64
C ASP A 296 10.64 -17.23 -44.19
N LEU A 297 9.61 -16.45 -43.85
CA LEU A 297 9.45 -15.06 -44.31
C LEU A 297 10.59 -14.15 -43.85
N ILE A 298 11.10 -14.33 -42.64
CA ILE A 298 12.23 -13.56 -42.12
C ILE A 298 13.51 -13.97 -42.85
N ALA A 299 13.69 -15.27 -43.09
CA ALA A 299 14.83 -15.78 -43.89
C ALA A 299 14.81 -15.20 -45.31
N ALA A 300 13.64 -15.17 -45.95
CA ALA A 300 13.45 -14.58 -47.27
C ALA A 300 13.83 -13.09 -47.27
N ARG A 301 13.39 -12.33 -46.25
CA ARG A 301 13.74 -10.91 -46.13
C ARG A 301 15.24 -10.67 -45.90
N ILE A 302 15.91 -11.53 -45.12
CA ILE A 302 17.36 -11.46 -44.93
C ILE A 302 18.09 -11.67 -46.27
N ARG A 303 17.66 -12.64 -47.09
CA ARG A 303 18.24 -12.87 -48.43
C ARG A 303 18.02 -11.71 -49.39
N GLU A 304 16.81 -11.15 -49.39
CA GLU A 304 16.48 -9.98 -50.21
C GLU A 304 17.39 -8.80 -49.84
N LEU A 305 17.51 -8.51 -48.55
CA LEU A 305 18.37 -7.43 -48.05
C LEU A 305 19.86 -7.69 -48.31
N ALA A 306 20.30 -8.94 -48.23
CA ALA A 306 21.65 -9.34 -48.61
C ALA A 306 21.93 -9.12 -50.10
N GLN A 307 20.97 -9.44 -50.98
CA GLN A 307 21.08 -9.13 -52.41
C GLN A 307 21.11 -7.63 -52.68
N GLU A 308 20.25 -6.84 -52.01
CA GLU A 308 20.22 -5.38 -52.15
C GLU A 308 21.54 -4.71 -51.74
N ASN A 309 22.24 -5.26 -50.75
CA ASN A 309 23.51 -4.73 -50.22
C ASN A 309 24.75 -5.48 -50.75
N GLU A 310 24.60 -6.29 -51.80
CA GLU A 310 25.69 -7.05 -52.44
C GLU A 310 26.46 -7.99 -51.48
N ILE A 311 25.79 -8.48 -50.43
CA ILE A 311 26.33 -9.45 -49.49
C ILE A 311 26.25 -10.86 -50.11
N PRO A 312 27.36 -11.59 -50.20
CA PRO A 312 27.38 -12.94 -50.76
C PRO A 312 26.45 -13.90 -49.98
N ILE A 313 25.60 -14.60 -50.71
CA ILE A 313 24.74 -15.65 -50.17
C ILE A 313 25.39 -17.00 -50.51
N PHE A 314 25.67 -17.79 -49.47
CA PHE A 314 26.24 -19.13 -49.59
C PHE A 314 25.20 -20.18 -49.20
N GLU A 315 24.88 -21.07 -50.12
CA GLU A 315 23.92 -22.14 -49.87
C GLU A 315 24.61 -23.32 -49.15
N ALA A 316 24.31 -23.47 -47.87
CA ALA A 316 24.76 -24.60 -47.06
C ALA A 316 23.63 -25.02 -46.10
N PRO A 317 22.65 -25.82 -46.57
CA PRO A 317 21.48 -26.15 -45.79
C PRO A 317 21.77 -26.78 -44.42
N PRO A 318 22.73 -27.73 -44.29
CA PRO A 318 23.10 -28.28 -43.00
C PRO A 318 23.68 -27.23 -42.04
N LEU A 319 24.52 -26.31 -42.55
CA LEU A 319 25.22 -25.32 -41.73
C LEU A 319 24.25 -24.21 -41.29
N ALA A 320 23.37 -23.76 -42.19
CA ALA A 320 22.34 -22.77 -41.87
C ALA A 320 21.41 -23.24 -40.74
N ARG A 321 21.04 -24.53 -40.73
CA ARG A 321 20.22 -25.12 -39.66
C ARG A 321 20.97 -25.18 -38.34
N ALA A 322 22.20 -25.69 -38.36
CA ALA A 322 23.03 -25.77 -37.17
C ALA A 322 23.19 -24.37 -36.54
N LEU A 323 23.63 -23.38 -37.34
CA LEU A 323 23.81 -22.00 -36.86
C LEU A 323 22.52 -21.37 -36.31
N TYR A 324 21.36 -21.63 -36.92
CA TYR A 324 20.08 -21.08 -36.46
C TYR A 324 19.70 -21.59 -35.06
N HIS A 325 19.90 -22.89 -34.80
CA HIS A 325 19.51 -23.54 -33.56
C HIS A 325 20.55 -23.42 -32.44
N THR A 326 21.83 -23.23 -32.77
CA THR A 326 22.91 -23.27 -31.77
C THR A 326 23.43 -21.90 -31.36
N THR A 327 23.10 -20.84 -32.11
CA THR A 327 23.71 -19.51 -31.92
C THR A 327 22.65 -18.42 -31.90
N GLU A 328 22.64 -17.57 -30.87
CA GLU A 328 21.74 -16.41 -30.80
C GLU A 328 22.31 -15.17 -31.51
N ILE A 329 21.47 -14.16 -31.73
CA ILE A 329 21.89 -12.93 -32.41
C ILE A 329 22.84 -12.14 -31.49
N ASN A 330 23.96 -11.69 -32.06
CA ASN A 330 25.12 -11.06 -31.44
C ASN A 330 26.03 -12.00 -30.62
N ASP A 331 25.80 -13.32 -30.69
CA ASP A 331 26.70 -14.30 -30.08
C ASP A 331 27.72 -14.83 -31.09
N GLU A 332 28.88 -15.24 -30.57
CA GLU A 332 29.92 -15.93 -31.32
C GLU A 332 29.45 -17.33 -31.71
N VAL A 333 29.87 -17.77 -32.91
CA VAL A 333 29.60 -19.14 -33.37
C VAL A 333 30.22 -20.15 -32.38
N PRO A 334 29.61 -21.33 -32.13
CA PRO A 334 30.21 -22.36 -31.31
C PRO A 334 31.50 -22.93 -31.92
N ALA A 335 32.45 -23.32 -31.08
CA ALA A 335 33.78 -23.77 -31.50
C ALA A 335 33.76 -24.91 -32.55
N GLY A 336 32.85 -25.87 -32.44
CA GLY A 336 32.79 -26.95 -33.42
C GLY A 336 32.29 -26.53 -34.80
N LEU A 337 31.52 -25.44 -34.92
CA LEU A 337 31.10 -24.90 -36.22
C LEU A 337 32.13 -23.95 -36.83
N PHE A 338 33.22 -23.61 -36.14
CA PHE A 338 34.24 -22.68 -36.64
C PHE A 338 34.89 -23.12 -37.94
N VAL A 339 35.24 -24.40 -38.06
CA VAL A 339 35.91 -24.90 -39.27
C VAL A 339 34.98 -24.76 -40.47
N ALA A 340 33.71 -25.14 -40.31
CA ALA A 340 32.68 -25.03 -41.34
C ALA A 340 32.42 -23.57 -41.75
N VAL A 341 32.33 -22.65 -40.79
CA VAL A 341 32.15 -21.22 -41.07
C VAL A 341 33.41 -20.59 -41.69
N ALA A 342 34.61 -20.98 -41.24
CA ALA A 342 35.86 -20.49 -41.79
C ALA A 342 36.06 -20.91 -43.25
N GLN A 343 35.64 -22.12 -43.63
CA GLN A 343 35.62 -22.57 -45.02
C GLN A 343 34.71 -21.70 -45.89
N VAL A 344 33.51 -21.36 -45.40
CA VAL A 344 32.60 -20.42 -46.10
C VAL A 344 33.25 -19.06 -46.27
N LEU A 345 33.74 -18.46 -45.19
CA LEU A 345 34.35 -17.13 -45.23
C LEU A 345 35.60 -17.10 -46.13
N ALA A 346 36.45 -18.12 -46.06
CA ALA A 346 37.63 -18.24 -46.91
C ALA A 346 37.26 -18.31 -48.40
N TYR A 347 36.22 -19.07 -48.75
CA TYR A 347 35.71 -19.15 -50.11
C TYR A 347 35.16 -17.79 -50.59
N ILE A 348 34.38 -17.10 -49.76
CA ILE A 348 33.86 -15.77 -50.07
C ILE A 348 34.98 -14.73 -50.23
N PHE A 349 35.99 -14.72 -49.36
CA PHE A 349 37.14 -13.82 -49.48
C PHE A 349 37.97 -14.10 -50.74
N GLN A 350 38.14 -15.37 -51.13
CA GLN A 350 38.80 -15.74 -52.39
C GLN A 350 38.02 -15.27 -53.63
N LEU A 351 36.68 -15.26 -53.56
CA LEU A 351 35.82 -14.73 -54.63
C LEU A 351 35.96 -13.21 -54.79
N ARG A 352 36.09 -12.45 -53.69
CA ARG A 352 36.24 -10.98 -53.70
C ARG A 352 37.55 -10.50 -54.36
N GLY A 353 38.59 -11.34 -54.42
CA GLY A 353 39.92 -10.98 -54.94
C GLY A 353 40.25 -11.41 -56.37
N LYS A 354 39.32 -12.04 -57.10
CA LYS A 354 39.57 -12.67 -58.42
C LYS A 354 38.64 -12.16 -59.53
N ASN A 355 39.12 -12.21 -60.77
CA ASN A 355 38.34 -11.80 -61.95
C ASN A 355 37.22 -12.80 -62.28
N ARG A 356 36.13 -12.34 -62.93
CA ARG A 356 34.90 -13.12 -63.22
C ARG A 356 35.14 -14.46 -63.93
N TYR A 357 36.21 -14.58 -64.73
CA TYR A 357 36.63 -15.82 -65.40
C TYR A 357 37.29 -16.83 -64.45
N GLU A 358 37.99 -16.37 -63.42
CA GLU A 358 38.61 -17.23 -62.40
C GLU A 358 37.62 -17.66 -61.32
N GLN A 359 36.52 -16.93 -61.15
CA GLN A 359 35.44 -17.30 -60.24
C GLN A 359 34.67 -18.55 -60.74
N GLN A 360 34.48 -18.70 -62.06
CA GLN A 360 33.76 -19.83 -62.66
C GLN A 360 34.52 -21.17 -62.60
N SER A 361 35.83 -21.17 -62.36
CA SER A 361 36.66 -22.37 -62.30
C SER A 361 36.96 -22.85 -60.87
N MET A 362 36.48 -22.16 -59.84
CA MET A 362 36.67 -22.57 -58.45
C MET A 362 35.60 -23.58 -58.01
N ALA A 363 36.04 -24.70 -57.47
CA ALA A 363 35.14 -25.67 -56.84
C ALA A 363 34.52 -25.08 -55.58
N VAL A 364 33.19 -25.24 -55.43
CA VAL A 364 32.48 -24.90 -54.18
C VAL A 364 32.91 -25.90 -53.11
N PRO A 365 33.37 -25.45 -51.92
CA PRO A 365 33.78 -26.37 -50.87
C PRO A 365 32.57 -27.16 -50.33
N THR A 366 32.75 -28.48 -50.20
CA THR A 366 31.81 -29.30 -49.43
C THR A 366 32.06 -29.06 -47.95
N ILE A 367 31.03 -28.60 -47.23
CA ILE A 367 31.13 -28.29 -45.81
C ILE A 367 30.71 -29.51 -45.00
N GLU A 368 31.65 -30.05 -44.23
CA GLU A 368 31.40 -31.11 -43.26
C GLU A 368 30.99 -30.50 -41.92
N ILE A 369 29.95 -31.04 -41.30
CA ILE A 369 29.47 -30.61 -39.98
C ILE A 369 29.88 -31.67 -38.96
N PRO A 370 30.50 -31.30 -37.84
CA PRO A 370 30.88 -32.25 -36.80
C PRO A 370 29.69 -33.08 -36.27
N GLU A 371 29.97 -34.32 -35.87
CA GLU A 371 28.97 -35.28 -35.35
C GLU A 371 28.14 -34.71 -34.19
N GLU A 372 28.73 -33.85 -33.35
CA GLU A 372 28.06 -33.18 -32.22
C GLU A 372 26.91 -32.24 -32.63
N PHE A 373 26.91 -31.74 -33.87
CA PHE A 373 25.86 -30.87 -34.41
C PHE A 373 24.93 -31.58 -35.40
N GLU A 374 25.16 -32.86 -35.70
CA GLU A 374 24.32 -33.63 -36.66
C GLU A 374 22.84 -33.66 -36.30
N GLN A 375 22.52 -33.60 -35.00
CA GLN A 375 21.13 -33.56 -34.53
C GLN A 375 20.35 -32.34 -35.03
N TYR A 376 21.03 -31.23 -35.34
CA TYR A 376 20.44 -30.00 -35.88
C TYR A 376 20.47 -29.96 -37.40
N THR A 377 21.15 -30.90 -38.06
CA THR A 377 21.30 -30.93 -39.52
C THR A 377 20.30 -31.85 -40.20
N LYS A 378 19.76 -32.84 -39.50
CA LYS A 378 18.78 -33.81 -40.02
C LYS A 378 17.36 -33.21 -39.98
N GLN A 379 16.62 -33.44 -41.05
CA GLN A 379 15.23 -33.02 -41.24
C GLN A 379 14.31 -33.75 -40.24
N PRO A 380 13.37 -33.09 -39.56
CA PRO A 380 12.04 -33.64 -39.45
C PRO A 380 11.35 -33.32 -40.79
N GLU A 381 11.15 -34.32 -41.64
CA GLU A 381 10.09 -34.24 -42.64
C GLU A 381 8.77 -34.04 -41.86
N ASP A 382 8.03 -32.99 -42.22
CA ASP A 382 6.63 -32.75 -41.86
C ASP A 382 6.26 -32.92 -40.38
N ALA A 383 6.53 -31.88 -39.58
CA ALA A 383 5.72 -31.60 -38.39
C ALA A 383 4.89 -30.35 -38.66
N GLU A 384 3.63 -30.57 -39.01
CA GLU A 384 2.54 -29.58 -39.01
C GLU A 384 2.46 -28.79 -37.70
#